data_AF-A0A0A0HN27-F1
#
_entry.id   AF-A0A0A0HN27-F1
#
_cell.length_a   1.000
_cell.length_b   1.000
_cell.length_c   1.000
_cell.angle_alpha   90.00
_cell.angle_beta   90.00
_cell.angle_gamma   90.00
#
_symmetry.space_group_name_H-M   'P 1'
#
loop_
_entity.id
_entity.type
_entity.pdbx_description
1 polymer ?
#
loop_
_entity_poly.entity_id
_entity_poly.type
_entity_poly.pdbx_seq_one_letter_code
_entity_poly.pdbx_strand_id
1 'polypeptide(L)'
;MKLFSIARTSAVLAAFSILSACGGTSGASISSSNPSFFSSRVSEGTMLGAFNPAGFSAKDVRKLVSETCTGALGGFNTQPREDGLTAFSATCASWRSGARAVEFERAGGSTVIIEITGSKLGNILYDRIETNV
;
A
#
# COMPACT_ATOMS: atom_id res chain seq x y z
N MET A 1 -58.83 42.22 16.67
CA MET A 1 -57.97 41.71 17.76
C MET A 1 -56.59 41.44 17.22
N LYS A 2 -55.56 42.09 17.78
CA LYS A 2 -54.14 41.82 17.49
C LYS A 2 -53.71 40.59 18.29
N LEU A 3 -53.01 39.65 17.64
CA LEU A 3 -52.14 38.69 18.32
C LEU A 3 -50.88 38.54 17.46
N PHE A 4 -49.78 39.09 17.99
CA PHE A 4 -48.43 38.77 17.55
C PHE A 4 -48.07 37.37 18.05
N SER A 5 -47.39 36.57 17.25
CA SER A 5 -46.47 35.57 17.79
C SER A 5 -45.31 35.34 16.83
N ILE A 6 -44.12 35.70 17.32
CA ILE A 6 -42.82 35.48 16.69
C ILE A 6 -42.38 34.08 17.11
N ALA A 7 -42.09 33.20 16.15
CA ALA A 7 -41.29 32.00 16.41
C ALA A 7 -40.16 31.95 15.39
N ARG A 8 -38.95 32.20 15.91
CA ARG A 8 -37.65 32.02 15.26
C ARG A 8 -37.35 30.53 15.05
N THR A 9 -36.28 30.24 14.31
CA THR A 9 -35.53 28.97 14.19
C THR A 9 -36.15 27.95 13.21
N SER A 10 -35.45 27.33 12.25
CA SER A 10 -34.02 27.14 12.01
C SER A 10 -33.74 26.98 10.52
N ALA A 11 -32.71 27.66 10.01
CA ALA A 11 -32.12 27.36 8.71
C ALA A 11 -31.26 26.08 8.83
N VAL A 12 -31.74 24.95 8.32
CA VAL A 12 -30.94 23.74 8.17
C VAL A 12 -30.17 23.85 6.85
N LEU A 13 -29.00 24.50 6.90
CA LEU A 13 -27.98 24.30 5.87
C LEU A 13 -27.39 22.90 6.08
N ALA A 14 -27.88 21.93 5.31
CA ALA A 14 -27.25 20.62 5.19
C ALA A 14 -25.96 20.77 4.36
N ALA A 15 -24.87 21.11 5.03
CA ALA A 15 -23.52 20.98 4.50
C ALA A 15 -23.17 19.48 4.44
N PHE A 16 -23.45 18.84 3.30
CA PHE A 16 -22.86 17.55 2.96
C PHE A 16 -21.39 17.75 2.61
N SER A 17 -20.58 17.86 3.66
CA SER A 17 -19.13 17.95 3.57
C SER A 17 -18.56 16.65 3.00
N ILE A 18 -17.82 16.84 1.92
CA ILE A 18 -17.12 15.87 1.09
C ILE A 18 -16.01 15.22 1.95
N LEU A 19 -16.29 14.07 2.56
CA LEU A 19 -15.27 13.24 3.21
C LEU A 19 -15.02 11.98 2.36
N SER A 20 -14.36 12.15 1.21
CA SER A 20 -13.87 11.02 0.41
C SER A 20 -12.35 11.02 0.19
N ALA A 21 -11.60 11.82 0.95
CA ALA A 21 -10.16 12.02 0.72
C ALA A 21 -9.21 11.27 1.68
N CYS A 22 -9.70 10.35 2.52
CA CYS A 22 -8.83 9.46 3.31
C CYS A 22 -8.55 8.11 2.61
N GLY A 23 -8.44 8.13 1.28
CA GLY A 23 -8.08 6.98 0.44
C GLY A 23 -6.67 7.06 -0.12
N GLY A 24 -5.80 7.92 0.44
CA GLY A 24 -4.44 8.14 -0.03
C GLY A 24 -3.63 6.84 -0.05
N THR A 25 -3.41 6.29 -1.23
CA THR A 25 -2.41 5.26 -1.49
C THR A 25 -1.04 5.93 -1.45
N SER A 26 -0.55 6.26 -0.25
CA SER A 26 0.67 7.02 0.00
C SER A 26 1.94 6.43 -0.64
N GLY A 27 1.90 5.18 -1.05
CA GLY A 27 3.01 4.45 -1.64
C GLY A 27 3.33 4.78 -3.10
N ALA A 28 2.30 4.98 -3.93
CA ALA A 28 2.49 5.10 -5.38
C ALA A 28 3.14 6.44 -5.78
N SER A 29 2.82 7.52 -5.06
CA SER A 29 3.44 8.83 -5.25
C SER A 29 4.93 8.81 -4.94
N ILE A 30 5.35 8.10 -3.89
CA ILE A 30 6.76 8.03 -3.49
C ILE A 30 7.58 7.27 -4.55
N SER A 31 7.08 6.14 -5.06
CA SER A 31 7.77 5.35 -6.10
C SER A 31 8.02 6.12 -7.40
N SER A 32 7.15 7.06 -7.76
CA SER A 32 7.35 7.89 -8.96
C SER A 32 8.57 8.81 -8.83
N SER A 33 8.78 9.41 -7.65
CA SER A 33 9.88 10.34 -7.37
C SER A 33 11.15 9.67 -6.82
N ASN A 34 11.04 8.45 -6.29
CA ASN A 34 12.14 7.69 -5.71
C ASN A 34 12.22 6.29 -6.35
N PRO A 35 13.08 6.09 -7.37
CA PRO A 35 13.23 4.80 -8.02
C PRO A 35 13.72 3.67 -7.08
N SER A 36 14.38 4.02 -5.99
CA SER A 36 14.90 3.07 -5.00
C SER A 36 13.86 2.57 -4.02
N PHE A 37 12.61 3.04 -4.10
CA PHE A 37 11.54 2.70 -3.17
C PHE A 37 10.26 2.20 -3.88
N PHE A 38 9.65 1.17 -3.31
CA PHE A 38 8.25 0.88 -3.56
C PHE A 38 7.54 0.28 -2.37
N SER A 39 6.21 0.28 -2.42
CA SER A 39 5.39 -0.32 -1.38
C SER A 39 4.21 -1.07 -1.97
N SER A 40 3.64 -1.94 -1.15
CA SER A 40 2.51 -2.78 -1.51
C SER A 40 1.54 -2.92 -0.34
N ARG A 41 0.32 -3.33 -0.67
CA ARG A 41 -0.71 -3.68 0.30
C ARG A 41 -1.19 -5.09 0.05
N VAL A 42 -1.48 -5.79 1.15
CA VAL A 42 -2.09 -7.12 1.10
C VAL A 42 -3.56 -7.01 1.45
N SER A 43 -4.41 -7.29 0.47
CA SER A 43 -5.86 -7.35 0.63
C SER A 43 -6.38 -8.66 0.05
N GLU A 44 -7.30 -9.31 0.76
CA GLU A 44 -7.93 -10.57 0.29
C GLU A 44 -6.92 -11.64 -0.15
N GLY A 45 -5.79 -11.74 0.56
CA GLY A 45 -4.73 -12.71 0.27
C GLY A 45 -3.82 -12.35 -0.90
N THR A 46 -4.08 -11.26 -1.60
CA THR A 46 -3.29 -10.77 -2.74
C THR A 46 -2.48 -9.53 -2.35
N MET A 47 -1.19 -9.54 -2.66
CA MET A 47 -0.35 -8.35 -2.56
C MET A 47 -0.43 -7.56 -3.87
N LEU A 48 -0.75 -6.27 -3.76
CA LEU A 48 -0.81 -5.33 -4.88
C LEU A 48 0.13 -4.16 -4.62
N GLY A 49 0.89 -3.77 -5.64
CA GLY A 49 1.78 -2.62 -5.56
C GLY A 49 2.17 -2.11 -6.93
N ALA A 50 3.07 -1.12 -6.95
CA ALA A 50 3.70 -0.68 -8.18
C ALA A 50 5.13 -0.22 -7.87
N PHE A 51 6.05 -0.45 -8.81
CA PHE A 51 7.45 -0.08 -8.68
C PHE A 51 7.91 0.76 -9.86
N ASN A 52 8.98 1.51 -9.66
CA ASN A 52 9.64 2.25 -10.73
C ASN A 52 10.61 1.32 -11.47
N PRO A 53 10.40 1.07 -12.78
CA PRO A 53 11.27 0.17 -13.54
C PRO A 53 12.71 0.68 -13.70
N ALA A 54 12.98 1.97 -13.42
CA ALA A 54 14.33 2.52 -13.41
C ALA A 54 15.16 2.05 -12.19
N GLY A 55 14.52 1.65 -11.09
CA GLY A 55 15.21 1.19 -9.88
C GLY A 55 15.03 -0.30 -9.56
N PHE A 56 14.00 -0.94 -10.09
CA PHE A 56 13.77 -2.38 -9.90
C PHE A 56 13.34 -3.06 -11.18
N SER A 57 13.88 -4.25 -11.44
CA SER A 57 13.35 -5.14 -12.48
C SER A 57 12.18 -5.97 -11.95
N ALA A 58 11.32 -6.47 -12.84
CA ALA A 58 10.26 -7.41 -12.45
C ALA A 58 10.80 -8.68 -11.77
N LYS A 59 12.02 -9.11 -12.13
CA LYS A 59 12.72 -10.24 -11.49
C LYS A 59 13.10 -9.91 -10.05
N ASP A 60 13.62 -8.70 -9.80
CA ASP A 60 13.97 -8.22 -8.46
C ASP A 60 12.72 -8.17 -7.59
N VAL A 61 11.65 -7.55 -8.08
CA VAL A 61 10.39 -7.42 -7.34
C VAL A 61 9.79 -8.80 -7.04
N ARG A 62 9.82 -9.74 -7.99
CA ARG A 62 9.37 -11.11 -7.73
C ARG A 62 10.16 -11.78 -6.61
N LYS A 63 11.49 -11.64 -6.63
CA LYS A 63 12.38 -12.18 -5.59
C LYS A 63 12.08 -11.53 -4.24
N LEU A 64 12.04 -10.20 -4.17
CA LEU A 64 11.74 -9.45 -2.95
C LEU A 64 10.37 -9.80 -2.37
N VAL A 65 9.33 -9.90 -3.20
CA VAL A 65 8.00 -10.31 -2.76
C VAL A 65 8.01 -11.74 -2.23
N SER A 66 8.82 -12.64 -2.80
CA SER A 66 8.95 -14.01 -2.26
C SER A 66 9.57 -14.05 -0.86
N GLU A 67 10.41 -13.08 -0.48
CA GLU A 67 10.94 -12.96 0.90
C GLU A 67 9.87 -12.58 1.93
N THR A 68 8.71 -12.08 1.47
CA THR A 68 7.57 -11.74 2.33
C THR A 68 6.63 -12.93 2.57
N CYS A 69 6.92 -14.08 1.96
CA CYS A 69 6.15 -15.30 2.11
C CYS A 69 6.63 -16.14 3.30
N THR A 70 5.70 -16.84 3.97
CA THR A 70 6.05 -17.96 4.88
C THR A 70 6.03 -19.31 4.15
N GLY A 71 5.97 -19.30 2.81
CA GLY A 71 5.94 -20.47 1.94
C GLY A 71 6.30 -20.09 0.50
N ALA A 72 5.88 -20.90 -0.48
CA ALA A 72 6.13 -20.60 -1.89
C ALA A 72 5.25 -19.43 -2.38
N LEU A 73 5.82 -18.61 -3.27
CA LEU A 73 5.09 -17.64 -4.06
C LEU A 73 4.13 -18.39 -5.00
N GLY A 74 2.83 -18.14 -4.89
CA GLY A 74 1.80 -18.81 -5.69
C GLY A 74 1.73 -18.26 -7.12
N GLY A 75 1.69 -16.93 -7.23
CA GLY A 75 1.60 -16.23 -8.51
C GLY A 75 2.26 -14.87 -8.44
N PHE A 76 2.75 -14.39 -9.58
CA PHE A 76 3.34 -13.06 -9.73
C PHE A 76 3.10 -12.55 -11.15
N ASN A 77 2.46 -11.40 -11.28
CA ASN A 77 2.20 -10.75 -12.56
C ASN A 77 2.59 -9.28 -12.49
N THR A 78 2.93 -8.71 -13.66
CA THR A 78 3.27 -7.30 -13.81
C THR A 78 2.57 -6.71 -15.00
N GLN A 79 2.18 -5.43 -14.91
CA GLN A 79 1.55 -4.68 -15.99
C GLN A 79 2.15 -3.26 -16.01
N PRO A 80 2.62 -2.75 -17.16
CA PRO A 80 2.98 -1.34 -17.30
C PRO A 80 1.78 -0.44 -16.99
N ARG A 81 2.04 0.73 -16.39
CA ARG A 81 1.03 1.76 -16.12
C ARG A 81 1.31 3.02 -16.95
N GLU A 82 0.29 3.83 -17.17
CA GLU A 82 0.39 5.10 -17.91
C GLU A 82 1.29 6.13 -17.22
N ASP A 83 1.43 6.05 -15.88
CA ASP A 83 2.28 6.93 -15.07
C ASP A 83 3.77 6.52 -15.07
N GLY A 84 4.18 5.60 -15.95
CA GLY A 84 5.55 5.13 -16.08
C GLY A 84 5.99 4.12 -15.01
N LEU A 85 5.12 3.80 -14.04
CA LEU A 85 5.35 2.73 -13.08
C LEU A 85 4.98 1.37 -13.67
N THR A 86 5.43 0.30 -13.03
CA THR A 86 4.98 -1.07 -13.31
C THR A 86 4.15 -1.57 -12.12
N ALA A 87 2.86 -1.83 -12.36
CA ALA A 87 2.01 -2.50 -11.37
C ALA A 87 2.44 -3.96 -11.21
N PHE A 88 2.26 -4.51 -10.01
CA PHE A 88 2.38 -5.94 -9.79
C PHE A 88 1.25 -6.48 -8.92
N SER A 89 0.95 -7.75 -9.11
CA SER A 89 0.12 -8.55 -8.22
C SER A 89 0.82 -9.85 -7.86
N ALA A 90 0.67 -10.28 -6.61
CA ALA A 90 1.27 -11.51 -6.14
C ALA A 90 0.36 -12.24 -5.16
N THR A 91 0.41 -13.57 -5.19
CA THR A 91 -0.28 -14.43 -4.23
C THR A 91 0.73 -15.29 -3.50
N CYS A 92 0.43 -15.60 -2.24
CA CYS A 92 1.28 -16.43 -1.41
C CYS A 92 0.42 -17.34 -0.54
N ALA A 93 0.91 -18.54 -0.21
CA ALA A 93 0.22 -19.45 0.69
C ALA A 93 -0.06 -18.79 2.07
N SER A 94 0.90 -18.02 2.57
CA SER A 94 0.73 -17.16 3.73
C SER A 94 1.78 -16.04 3.74
N TRP A 95 1.38 -14.86 4.20
CA TRP A 95 2.25 -13.70 4.30
C TRP A 95 2.93 -13.65 5.67
N ARG A 96 4.24 -13.42 5.68
CA ARG A 96 5.04 -13.23 6.89
C ARG A 96 4.38 -12.16 7.78
N SER A 97 4.30 -12.47 9.07
CA SER A 97 3.70 -11.60 10.10
C SER A 97 2.29 -11.07 9.79
N GLY A 98 1.51 -11.79 8.96
CA GLY A 98 0.18 -11.35 8.57
C GLY A 98 0.19 -10.01 7.85
N ALA A 99 1.18 -9.82 6.95
CA ALA A 99 1.44 -8.58 6.23
C ALA A 99 0.17 -7.89 5.73
N ARG A 100 0.12 -6.57 5.87
CA ARG A 100 -0.94 -5.67 5.38
C ARG A 100 -0.37 -4.55 4.54
N ALA A 101 0.79 -4.03 4.94
CA ALA A 101 1.59 -3.10 4.18
C ALA A 101 3.03 -3.60 4.16
N VAL A 102 3.70 -3.49 3.01
CA VAL A 102 5.12 -3.82 2.87
C VAL A 102 5.82 -2.72 2.11
N GLU A 103 6.98 -2.32 2.60
CA GLU A 103 7.85 -1.32 2.00
C GLU A 103 9.17 -1.97 1.61
N PHE A 104 9.73 -1.54 0.48
CA PHE A 104 10.94 -2.07 -0.11
C PHE A 104 11.83 -0.90 -0.51
N GLU A 105 13.04 -0.84 0.03
CA GLU A 105 13.97 0.26 -0.22
C GLU A 105 15.39 -0.24 -0.46
N ARG A 106 16.06 0.23 -1.51
CA ARG A 106 17.50 -0.02 -1.70
C ARG A 106 18.30 0.76 -0.67
N ALA A 107 19.12 0.07 0.12
CA ALA A 107 19.98 0.68 1.14
C ALA A 107 21.41 0.99 0.65
N GLY A 108 21.70 0.75 -0.63
CA GLY A 108 23.02 0.87 -1.25
C GLY A 108 23.54 -0.47 -1.79
N GLY A 109 24.36 -0.44 -2.84
CA GLY A 109 24.83 -1.66 -3.50
C GLY A 109 23.68 -2.54 -3.99
N SER A 110 23.76 -3.85 -3.71
CA SER A 110 22.69 -4.83 -4.00
C SER A 110 21.65 -4.96 -2.87
N THR A 111 21.83 -4.25 -1.76
CA THR A 111 21.06 -4.44 -0.54
C THR A 111 19.70 -3.75 -0.61
N VAL A 112 18.66 -4.47 -0.18
CA VAL A 112 17.28 -4.01 -0.05
C VAL A 112 16.78 -4.30 1.35
N ILE A 113 16.19 -3.29 1.98
CA ILE A 113 15.45 -3.41 3.23
C ILE A 113 13.98 -3.66 2.88
N ILE A 114 13.38 -4.65 3.52
CA ILE A 114 11.96 -4.97 3.44
C ILE A 114 11.35 -4.75 4.82
N GLU A 115 10.40 -3.84 4.92
CA GLU A 115 9.69 -3.55 6.18
C GLU A 115 8.24 -4.00 6.04
N ILE A 116 7.81 -4.89 6.93
CA ILE A 116 6.50 -5.52 6.90
C ILE A 116 5.71 -5.03 8.10
N THR A 117 4.60 -4.34 7.85
CA THR A 117 3.58 -4.06 8.85
C THR A 117 2.40 -5.00 8.65
N GLY A 118 2.14 -5.83 9.64
CA GLY A 118 1.08 -6.83 9.61
C GLY A 118 0.19 -6.82 10.84
N SER A 119 -0.80 -7.71 10.86
CA SER A 119 -1.63 -7.94 12.04
C SER A 119 -2.00 -9.39 12.21
N LYS A 120 -1.93 -9.87 13.46
CA LYS A 120 -2.29 -11.23 13.85
C LYS A 120 -2.94 -11.24 15.24
N LEU A 121 -4.13 -11.81 15.35
CA LEU A 121 -4.88 -11.95 16.61
C LEU A 121 -5.06 -10.60 17.36
N GLY A 122 -5.34 -9.53 16.62
CA GLY A 122 -5.55 -8.19 17.20
C GLY A 122 -4.27 -7.41 17.51
N ASN A 123 -3.09 -8.03 17.38
CA ASN A 123 -1.81 -7.35 17.55
C ASN A 123 -1.30 -6.79 16.22
N ILE A 124 -0.61 -5.66 16.29
CA ILE A 124 0.21 -5.15 15.19
C ILE A 124 1.57 -5.83 15.28
N LEU A 125 2.05 -6.34 14.15
CA LEU A 125 3.36 -6.96 14.02
C LEU A 125 4.22 -6.14 13.07
N TYR A 126 5.50 -6.05 13.38
CA TYR A 126 6.49 -5.37 12.57
C TYR A 126 7.71 -6.27 12.39
N ASP A 127 8.07 -6.53 11.13
CA ASP A 127 9.30 -7.23 10.77
C ASP A 127 10.15 -6.38 9.83
N ARG A 128 11.47 -6.51 9.95
CA ARG A 128 12.43 -5.95 9.02
C ARG A 128 13.37 -7.04 8.52
N ILE A 129 13.57 -7.09 7.21
CA ILE A 129 14.46 -8.03 6.53
C ILE A 129 15.47 -7.22 5.73
N GLU A 130 16.72 -7.65 5.75
CA GLU A 130 17.76 -7.15 4.85
C GLU A 130 18.13 -8.28 3.89
N THR A 131 18.04 -8.01 2.60
CA THR A 131 18.32 -9.00 1.55
C THR A 131 19.05 -8.36 0.37
N ASN A 132 19.49 -9.17 -0.58
CA ASN A 132 20.14 -8.70 -1.80
C ASN A 132 19.28 -9.02 -3.01
N VAL A 133 19.23 -8.12 -4.00
CA VAL A 133 18.64 -8.39 -5.32
C VAL A 133 19.69 -8.75 -6.34
#